data_AF-A0A7C5RS08-F1
#
_entry.id   AF-A0A7C5RS08-F1
#
_cell.length_a   1.000
_cell.length_b   1.000
_cell.length_c   1.000
_cell.angle_alpha   90.00
_cell.angle_beta   90.00
_cell.angle_gamma   90.00
#
_symmetry.space_group_name_H-M   'P 1'
#
loop_
_entity.id
_entity.type
_entity.pdbx_description
1 polymer ?
#
loop_
_entity_poly.entity_id
_entity_poly.type
_entity_poly.pdbx_seq_one_letter_code
_entity_poly.pdbx_strand_id
1 'polypeptide(L)' 'MQKRSFQLVGRRSGQPHVLIFRDQEGRYYLRPSCNGRLVRLTARDAQRLFHNYQYRPVLTTVWLSYEEVIRVDCPLPLDQ' A
#
# COMPACT_ATOMS: atom_id res chain seq x y z
N MET A 1 12.80 -8.92 16.00
CA MET A 1 13.15 -8.25 14.73
C MET A 1 11.94 -8.35 13.79
N GLN A 2 11.07 -7.34 13.73
CA GLN A 2 10.04 -7.32 12.68
C GLN A 2 10.75 -7.08 11.34
N LYS A 3 10.79 -8.11 10.49
CA LYS A 3 11.38 -8.03 9.16
C LYS A 3 10.60 -6.99 8.35
N ARG A 4 11.26 -5.89 7.97
CA ARG A 4 10.75 -4.98 6.93
C ARG A 4 10.50 -5.82 5.67
N SER A 5 9.24 -5.93 5.28
CA SER A 5 8.79 -6.96 4.34
C SER A 5 7.87 -6.43 3.26
N PHE A 6 7.46 -5.16 3.30
CA PHE A 6 6.52 -4.60 2.34
C PHE A 6 7.08 -3.38 1.63
N GLN A 7 6.94 -3.35 0.31
CA GLN A 7 7.32 -2.23 -0.54
C GLN A 7 6.05 -1.57 -1.07
N LEU A 8 5.98 -0.24 -0.98
CA LEU A 8 4.91 0.53 -1.59
C LEU A 8 5.07 0.53 -3.12
N VAL A 9 4.06 0.08 -3.84
CA VAL A 9 4.12 -0.03 -5.31
C VAL A 9 3.01 0.73 -6.03
N GLY A 10 1.95 1.18 -5.34
CA GLY A 10 0.88 1.94 -5.96
C GLY A 10 0.19 2.91 -5.01
N ARG A 11 -0.09 4.12 -5.52
CA ARG A 11 -0.89 5.16 -4.86
C ARG A 11 -2.13 5.50 -5.66
N ARG A 12 -3.30 5.48 -5.04
CA ARG A 12 -4.55 5.86 -5.72
C ARG A 12 -4.67 7.37 -5.82
N SER A 13 -4.91 7.88 -7.03
CA SER A 13 -5.20 9.30 -7.24
C SER A 13 -6.51 9.68 -6.52
N GLY A 14 -6.53 10.81 -5.81
CA GLY A 14 -7.71 11.26 -5.05
C GLY A 14 -8.00 10.53 -3.73
N GLN A 15 -7.35 9.39 -3.47
CA GLN A 15 -7.45 8.66 -2.20
C GLN A 15 -6.06 8.19 -1.77
N PRO A 16 -5.16 9.10 -1.35
CA PRO A 16 -3.74 8.79 -1.11
C PRO A 16 -3.51 7.78 0.01
N HIS A 17 -4.48 7.56 0.90
CA HIS A 17 -4.43 6.55 1.94
C HIS A 17 -4.75 5.12 1.45
N VAL A 18 -5.25 4.98 0.22
CA VAL A 18 -5.51 3.67 -0.40
C VAL A 18 -4.30 3.26 -1.23
N LEU A 19 -3.58 2.24 -0.73
CA LEU A 19 -2.24 1.91 -1.21
C LEU A 19 -2.13 0.44 -1.63
N ILE A 20 -1.28 0.18 -2.62
CA ILE A 20 -0.90 -1.19 -3.00
C ILE A 20 0.54 -1.43 -2.56
N PHE A 21 0.75 -2.51 -1.82
CA PHE A 21 2.05 -3.00 -1.40
C PHE A 21 2.39 -4.32 -2.09
N ARG A 22 3.68 -4.62 -2.13
CA ARG A 22 4.22 -5.91 -2.53
C ARG A 22 5.18 -6.41 -1.45
N ASP A 23 5.18 -7.70 -1.15
CA ASP A 23 6.16 -8.26 -0.23
C ASP A 23 7.42 -8.80 -0.92
N GLN A 24 8.36 -9.34 -0.14
CA GLN A 24 9.63 -9.90 -0.65
C GLN A 24 9.45 -11.13 -1.56
N GLU A 25 8.33 -11.85 -1.43
CA GLU A 25 7.96 -12.98 -2.28
C GLU A 25 7.21 -12.53 -3.54
N GLY A 26 7.00 -11.23 -3.74
CA GLY A 26 6.27 -10.67 -4.88
C GLY A 26 4.75 -10.68 -4.72
N ARG A 27 4.24 -10.95 -3.52
CA ARG A 27 2.81 -11.00 -3.21
C ARG A 27 2.25 -9.60 -3.03
N TYR A 28 1.15 -9.28 -3.71
CA TYR A 28 0.44 -8.00 -3.61
C TYR A 28 -0.56 -7.91 -2.46
N TYR A 29 -0.67 -6.73 -1.88
CA TYR A 29 -1.60 -6.41 -0.81
C TYR A 29 -2.22 -5.03 -1.04
N LEU A 30 -3.52 -4.90 -0.75
CA LEU A 30 -4.23 -3.63 -0.70
C LEU A 30 -4.33 -3.17 0.75
N ARG A 31 -4.01 -1.92 1.00
CA ARG A 31 -4.41 -1.21 2.22
C ARG A 31 -5.59 -0.29 1.87
N PRO A 32 -6.82 -0.63 2.27
CA PRO A 32 -8.01 0.13 1.90
C PRO A 32 -8.19 1.43 2.70
N SER A 33 -7.56 1.53 3.88
CA SER A 33 -7.66 2.69 4.76
C SER A 33 -6.48 2.76 5.73
N CYS A 34 -6.33 3.92 6.37
CA CYS A 34 -5.40 4.11 7.47
C CYS A 34 -5.69 3.20 8.65
N ASN A 35 -4.64 2.69 9.29
CA ASN A 35 -4.75 1.69 10.36
C ASN A 35 -5.50 0.39 9.96
N GLY A 36 -5.84 0.25 8.67
CA GLY A 36 -6.56 -0.88 8.14
C GLY A 36 -5.67 -2.11 7.97
N ARG A 37 -6.29 -3.29 8.00
CA ARG A 37 -5.60 -4.54 7.69
C ARG A 37 -5.22 -4.60 6.22
N LEU A 38 -4.09 -5.24 5.94
CA LEU A 38 -3.70 -5.58 4.58
C LEU A 38 -4.58 -6.71 4.03
N VAL A 39 -5.18 -6.46 2.86
CA VAL A 39 -5.97 -7.44 2.13
C VAL A 39 -5.09 -8.05 1.04
N ARG A 40 -4.92 -9.38 1.07
CA ARG A 40 -4.15 -10.09 0.04
C ARG A 40 -4.86 -9.99 -1.31
N LEU A 41 -4.11 -9.67 -2.35
CA LEU A 41 -4.61 -9.63 -3.73
C LEU A 41 -4.02 -10.75 -4.59
N THR A 42 -4.77 -11.23 -5.57
CA THR A 42 -4.15 -11.98 -6.67
C THR A 42 -3.31 -11.04 -7.55
N ALA A 43 -2.34 -11.58 -8.29
CA ALA A 43 -1.58 -10.77 -9.25
C ALA A 43 -2.48 -10.15 -10.34
N ARG A 44 -3.52 -10.89 -10.76
CA ARG A 44 -4.53 -10.42 -11.72
C ARG A 44 -5.32 -9.24 -11.16
N ASP A 45 -5.76 -9.29 -9.91
CA ASP A 45 -6.52 -8.20 -9.29
C ASP A 45 -5.66 -6.97 -9.07
N ALA A 46 -4.39 -7.14 -8.67
CA ALA A 46 -3.45 -6.04 -8.56
C ALA A 46 -3.26 -5.31 -9.91
N GLN A 47 -3.08 -6.05 -11.01
CA GLN A 47 -2.99 -5.47 -12.35
C GLN A 47 -4.26 -4.74 -12.76
N ARG A 48 -5.45 -5.30 -12.49
CA ARG A 48 -6.73 -4.64 -12.75
C ARG A 48 -6.88 -3.35 -11.96
N LEU A 49 -6.43 -3.32 -10.70
CA LEU A 49 -6.42 -2.09 -9.89
C LEU A 49 -5.53 -1.02 -10.52
N PHE A 50 -4.31 -1.37 -10.94
CA PHE A 50 -3.41 -0.45 -11.62
C PHE A 50 -4.02 0.14 -12.90
N HIS A 51 -4.68 -0.68 -13.70
CA HIS A 51 -5.25 -0.25 -14.97
C HIS A 51 -6.54 0.58 -14.80
N ASN A 52 -7.44 0.17 -13.91
CA ASN A 52 -8.82 0.67 -13.89
C ASN A 52 -9.09 1.74 -12.82
N TYR A 53 -8.25 1.85 -11.78
CA TYR A 53 -8.57 2.64 -10.58
C TYR A 53 -7.59 3.80 -10.31
N GLN A 54 -6.95 4.33 -11.36
CA GLN A 54 -6.08 5.51 -11.29
C GLN A 54 -4.92 5.39 -10.28
N TYR A 55 -4.40 4.18 -10.10
CA TYR A 55 -3.20 3.98 -9.30
C TYR A 55 -1.97 4.42 -10.09
N ARG A 56 -1.20 5.32 -9.49
CA ARG A 56 0.13 5.69 -10.00
C ARG A 56 1.15 4.70 -9.44
N PRO A 57 2.00 4.10 -10.31
CA PRO A 57 3.06 3.23 -9.85
C PRO A 57 4.08 4.01 -9.03
N VAL A 58 4.62 3.38 -7.98
CA VAL A 58 5.67 3.95 -7.13
C VAL A 58 6.93 3.12 -7.32
N LEU A 59 8.02 3.78 -7.72
CA LEU A 59 9.35 3.20 -7.78
C LEU A 59 10.09 3.63 -6.51
N THR A 60 10.30 2.71 -5.59
CA THR A 60 11.01 2.94 -4.33
C THR A 60 11.86 1.73 -3.97
N THR A 61 13.00 1.93 -3.32
CA THR A 61 13.82 0.85 -2.74
C THR A 61 13.50 0.61 -1.27
N VAL A 62 12.59 1.39 -0.68
CA VAL A 62 12.26 1.33 0.74
C VAL A 62 11.35 0.14 1.03
N TRP A 63 11.74 -0.63 2.05
CA TRP A 63 10.95 -1.69 2.64
C TRP A 63 10.45 -1.28 4.02
N LEU A 64 9.18 -1.52 4.28
CA LEU A 64 8.45 -1.14 5.47
C LEU A 64 8.10 -2.37 6.31
N SER A 65 8.10 -2.20 7.62
CA SER A 65 7.47 -3.11 8.57
C SER A 65 5.95 -3.01 8.46
N TYR A 66 5.24 -3.97 9.05
CA TYR A 66 3.77 -3.92 9.08
C TYR A 66 3.25 -2.66 9.80
N GLU A 67 3.91 -2.25 10.89
CA GLU A 67 3.56 -1.03 11.64
C GLU A 67 3.76 0.25 10.82
N GLU A 68 4.84 0.31 10.03
CA GLU A 68 5.08 1.43 9.11
C GLU A 68 4.02 1.47 7.99
N VAL A 69 3.64 0.29 7.45
CA VAL A 69 2.62 0.16 6.40
C VAL A 69 1.25 0.67 6.81
N ILE A 70 0.81 0.43 8.05
CA ILE A 70 -0.52 0.89 8.48
C ILE A 70 -0.60 2.41 8.74
N ARG A 71 0.56 3.10 8.83
CA ARG A 71 0.68 4.54 9.14
C ARG A 71 1.05 5.42 7.94
N VAL A 72 1.72 4.88 6.92
CA VAL A 72 2.22 5.69 5.78
C VAL A 72 1.10 6.40 5.02
N ASP A 73 1.33 7.61 4.52
CA ASP A 73 0.34 8.41 3.76
C ASP A 73 -1.05 8.50 4.44
N CYS A 74 -1.06 8.46 5.78
CA CYS A 74 -2.24 8.75 6.56
C CYS A 74 -2.29 10.24 6.90
N PRO A 75 -3.43 10.90 6.68
CA PRO A 75 -3.57 12.28 7.12
C PRO A 75 -3.38 12.31 8.63
N LEU A 76 -2.58 13.26 9.10
CA LEU A 76 -2.63 13.62 10.52
C LEU A 76 -4.05 14.08 10.82
N PRO A 77 -4.62 13.75 11.99
CA PRO A 77 -5.84 14.41 12.42
C PRO A 77 -5.60 15.91 12.31
N LEU A 78 -6.50 16.61 11.59
CA LEU A 78 -6.54 18.06 11.69
C LEU A 78 -6.79 18.32 13.17
N ASP A 79 -5.82 18.89 13.87
CA ASP A 79 -5.99 19.31 15.25
C ASP A 79 -7.32 20.07 15.34
N GLN A 80 -8.29 19.50 16.06
CA GLN A 80 -9.57 20.12 16.41
C GLN A 80 -9.40 20.83 17.75
#